data_AF-A0A3S3P8Q6-F1
#
_entry.id   AF-A0A3S3P8Q6-F1
#
_cell.length_a   1.000
_cell.length_b   1.000
_cell.length_c   1.000
_cell.angle_alpha   90.00
_cell.angle_beta   90.00
_cell.angle_gamma   90.00
#
_symmetry.space_group_name_H-M   'P 1'
#
loop_
_entity.id
_entity.type
_entity.pdbx_description
1 polymer ?
#
loop_
_entity_poly.entity_id
_entity_poly.type
_entity_poly.pdbx_seq_one_letter_code
_entity_poly.pdbx_strand_id
1 'polypeptide(L)'
;MFLGMGRPAWKEARSTIQKLLSAEDPKLRDDKSLREKSLLPMEKVQMLLPAKVGDYTDFFSSMHHAKNCGTIFRGPENPIPQNWFHLPIAYHGRASSIVISGTDIIRPRGQGPPIGNSPPYFGPSQKLDFELEMAAVVGPGNDLGKPVDVNRAEDHIFGLVLMNDWSARDIQAWEYVPLGPFLGKSFGTTLSPWIVTLDALEPFACDAPKQVRIKPAGQKQSSVVTRSNFNHLYWTLTQQVAHHTINGCNLRPGDLLGTGTISGPDPESFGCLLELTWNGQKPLSLNASVRKFLEDGDEITFTGCCKGNGYNVGFGTCSGKILPAPQ
;
A
#
# COMPACT_ATOMS: atom_id res chain seq x y z
N MET A 1 -14.86 -0.64 -19.28
CA MET A 1 -14.72 -0.61 -17.80
C MET A 1 -14.56 0.84 -17.39
N PHE A 2 -15.17 1.29 -16.29
CA PHE A 2 -15.19 2.72 -15.90
C PHE A 2 -13.79 3.35 -15.74
N LEU A 3 -12.84 2.59 -15.19
CA LEU A 3 -11.42 3.00 -15.09
C LEU A 3 -10.83 3.40 -16.45
N GLY A 4 -11.16 2.66 -17.52
CA GLY A 4 -10.63 2.94 -18.87
C GLY A 4 -11.27 4.14 -19.58
N MET A 5 -12.26 4.81 -18.98
CA MET A 5 -12.95 5.96 -19.61
C MET A 5 -12.22 7.31 -19.41
N GLY A 6 -11.26 7.36 -18.49
CA GLY A 6 -10.43 8.54 -18.24
C GLY A 6 -11.13 9.71 -17.53
N ARG A 7 -10.30 10.69 -17.17
CA ARG A 7 -10.64 11.82 -16.29
C ARG A 7 -11.90 12.63 -16.66
N PRO A 8 -12.24 12.88 -17.94
CA PRO A 8 -13.49 13.57 -18.28
C PRO A 8 -14.74 12.83 -17.78
N ALA A 9 -14.82 11.51 -18.02
CA ALA A 9 -15.95 10.69 -17.58
C ALA A 9 -16.02 10.56 -16.05
N TRP A 10 -14.86 10.51 -15.37
CA TRP A 10 -14.82 10.49 -13.91
C TRP A 10 -15.30 11.82 -13.31
N LYS A 11 -14.89 12.97 -13.89
CA LYS A 11 -15.33 14.30 -13.46
C LYS A 11 -16.83 14.53 -13.71
N GLU A 12 -17.36 14.06 -14.83
CA GLU A 12 -18.80 14.05 -15.10
C GLU A 12 -19.58 13.22 -14.08
N ALA A 13 -19.14 11.99 -13.81
CA ALA A 13 -19.75 11.11 -12.82
C ALA A 13 -19.67 11.70 -11.40
N ARG A 14 -18.51 12.24 -11.01
CA ARG A 14 -18.28 12.89 -9.70
C ARG A 14 -19.19 14.11 -9.51
N SER A 15 -19.24 15.01 -10.49
CA SER A 15 -20.13 16.18 -10.47
C SER A 15 -21.60 15.78 -10.42
N THR A 16 -22.01 14.78 -11.21
CA THR A 16 -23.38 14.24 -11.21
C THR A 16 -23.77 13.66 -9.85
N ILE A 17 -22.89 12.87 -9.22
CA ILE A 17 -23.14 12.27 -7.90
C ILE A 17 -23.15 13.35 -6.81
N GLN A 18 -22.22 14.31 -6.83
CA GLN A 18 -22.19 15.44 -5.90
C GLN A 18 -23.48 16.27 -5.99
N LYS A 19 -24.02 16.48 -7.20
CA LYS A 19 -25.31 17.15 -7.40
C LYS A 19 -26.46 16.32 -6.82
N LEU A 20 -26.58 15.04 -7.18
CA LEU A 20 -27.67 14.16 -6.71
C LEU A 20 -27.65 13.91 -5.19
N LEU A 21 -26.49 14.01 -4.54
CA LEU A 21 -26.35 13.89 -3.09
C LEU A 21 -26.34 15.25 -2.35
N SER A 22 -26.54 16.36 -3.07
CA SER A 22 -26.67 17.68 -2.45
C SER A 22 -27.94 17.77 -1.62
N ALA A 23 -27.87 18.42 -0.45
CA ALA A 23 -29.05 18.74 0.35
C ALA A 23 -30.08 19.60 -0.42
N GLU A 24 -29.62 20.34 -1.43
CA GLU A 24 -30.44 21.25 -2.24
C GLU A 24 -31.09 20.62 -3.49
N ASP A 25 -30.64 19.44 -3.94
CA ASP A 25 -31.19 18.82 -5.16
C ASP A 25 -32.34 17.86 -4.83
N PRO A 26 -33.59 18.14 -5.28
CA PRO A 26 -34.74 17.31 -4.95
C PRO A 26 -34.73 15.94 -5.67
N LYS A 27 -33.97 15.78 -6.77
CA LYS A 27 -34.15 14.68 -7.73
C LYS A 27 -33.93 13.29 -7.15
N LEU A 28 -33.02 13.14 -6.19
CA LEU A 28 -32.81 11.91 -5.41
C LEU A 28 -33.23 12.06 -3.95
N ARG A 29 -33.23 13.29 -3.42
CA ARG A 29 -33.65 13.59 -2.04
C ARG A 29 -35.13 13.26 -1.81
N ASP A 30 -36.00 13.65 -2.75
CA ASP A 30 -37.45 13.64 -2.56
C ASP A 30 -38.16 12.46 -3.25
N ASP A 31 -37.56 11.88 -4.31
CA ASP A 31 -38.04 10.59 -4.86
C ASP A 31 -37.64 9.44 -3.91
N LYS A 32 -38.52 9.18 -2.94
CA LYS A 32 -38.40 8.06 -2.00
C LYS A 32 -38.16 6.72 -2.72
N SER A 33 -38.84 6.46 -3.84
CA SER A 33 -38.76 5.14 -4.51
C SER A 33 -37.43 4.92 -5.21
N LEU A 34 -36.86 5.97 -5.80
CA LEU A 34 -35.50 5.94 -6.35
C LEU A 34 -34.48 5.87 -5.21
N ARG A 35 -34.62 6.70 -4.18
CA ARG A 35 -33.70 6.77 -3.04
C ARG A 35 -33.55 5.43 -2.31
N GLU A 36 -34.65 4.73 -2.05
CA GLU A 36 -34.65 3.40 -1.40
C GLU A 36 -34.07 2.29 -2.29
N LYS A 37 -33.98 2.49 -3.62
CA LYS A 37 -33.33 1.56 -4.56
C LYS A 37 -31.85 1.90 -4.80
N SER A 38 -31.46 3.16 -4.63
CA SER A 38 -30.12 3.66 -4.97
C SER A 38 -29.18 3.83 -3.76
N LEU A 39 -29.71 4.00 -2.55
CA LEU A 39 -28.91 4.18 -1.32
C LEU A 39 -29.12 3.00 -0.37
N LEU A 40 -28.14 2.11 -0.31
CA LEU A 40 -28.14 0.95 0.58
C LEU A 40 -27.28 1.21 1.83
N PRO A 41 -27.73 0.84 3.05
CA PRO A 41 -26.89 0.90 4.24
C PRO A 41 -25.64 0.02 4.09
N MET A 42 -24.47 0.53 4.45
CA MET A 42 -23.18 -0.16 4.27
C MET A 42 -23.10 -1.50 5.03
N GLU A 43 -23.83 -1.64 6.14
CA GLU A 43 -23.98 -2.89 6.91
C GLU A 43 -24.73 -4.01 6.14
N LYS A 44 -25.43 -3.70 5.04
CA LYS A 44 -26.27 -4.62 4.27
C LYS A 44 -25.67 -5.03 2.92
N VAL A 45 -24.42 -4.66 2.66
CA VAL A 45 -23.72 -4.96 1.40
C VAL A 45 -22.35 -5.59 1.68
N GLN A 46 -21.96 -6.56 0.87
CA GLN A 46 -20.63 -7.13 0.89
C GLN A 46 -19.71 -6.30 -0.02
N MET A 47 -18.57 -5.87 0.51
CA MET A 47 -17.51 -5.26 -0.29
C MET A 47 -16.69 -6.32 -1.02
N LEU A 48 -16.27 -6.00 -2.25
CA LEU A 48 -15.45 -6.85 -3.12
C LEU A 48 -14.24 -6.06 -3.60
N LEU A 49 -13.28 -6.72 -4.26
CA LEU A 49 -12.18 -6.04 -4.94
C LEU A 49 -12.73 -5.00 -5.94
N PRO A 50 -12.31 -3.72 -5.88
CA PRO A 50 -12.93 -2.64 -6.66
C PRO A 50 -12.54 -2.66 -8.15
N ALA A 51 -11.54 -3.46 -8.52
CA ALA A 51 -11.11 -3.70 -9.89
C ALA A 51 -10.66 -5.16 -10.07
N LYS A 52 -10.73 -5.67 -11.30
CA LYS A 52 -9.96 -6.86 -11.68
C LYS A 52 -8.54 -6.40 -12.01
N VAL A 53 -7.61 -6.63 -11.08
CA VAL A 53 -6.19 -6.34 -11.31
C VAL A 53 -5.66 -7.21 -12.45
N GLY A 54 -5.02 -6.59 -13.43
CA GLY A 54 -4.31 -7.30 -14.50
C GLY A 54 -2.91 -7.66 -14.04
N ASP A 55 -2.07 -6.64 -13.88
CA ASP A 55 -0.75 -6.72 -13.26
C ASP A 55 -0.69 -5.91 -11.96
N TYR A 56 0.18 -6.36 -11.06
CA TYR A 56 0.56 -5.68 -9.83
C TYR A 56 2.06 -5.43 -9.88
N THR A 57 2.49 -4.21 -9.64
CA THR A 57 3.90 -3.86 -9.48
C THR A 57 4.06 -3.09 -8.18
N ASP A 58 5.03 -3.48 -7.39
CA ASP A 58 5.32 -2.89 -6.09
C ASP A 58 6.63 -2.12 -6.14
N PHE A 59 6.61 -0.87 -5.65
CA PHE A 59 7.75 0.03 -5.67
C PHE A 59 8.53 -0.03 -4.35
N PHE A 60 9.55 0.81 -4.20
CA PHE A 60 10.36 0.89 -2.99
C PHE A 60 10.59 2.35 -2.57
N SER A 61 9.54 3.16 -2.52
CA SER A 61 9.66 4.63 -2.67
C SER A 61 9.82 5.47 -1.39
N SER A 62 9.77 4.86 -0.19
CA SER A 62 10.16 5.56 1.05
C SER A 62 11.68 5.52 1.26
N MET A 63 12.31 6.70 1.34
CA MET A 63 13.73 6.83 1.69
C MET A 63 14.03 6.28 3.09
N HIS A 64 13.08 6.40 4.01
CA HIS A 64 13.24 5.95 5.39
C HIS A 64 13.23 4.43 5.48
N HIS A 65 12.29 3.77 4.79
CA HIS A 65 12.23 2.32 4.72
C HIS A 65 13.49 1.74 4.04
N ALA A 66 13.86 2.30 2.87
CA ALA A 66 15.07 1.93 2.16
C ALA A 66 16.34 2.05 3.03
N LYS A 67 16.44 3.12 3.84
CA LYS A 67 17.52 3.30 4.81
C LYS A 67 17.46 2.29 5.95
N ASN A 68 16.29 2.05 6.53
CA ASN A 68 16.14 1.20 7.70
C ASN A 68 16.45 -0.26 7.35
N CYS A 69 15.80 -0.82 6.33
CA CYS A 69 16.09 -2.16 5.82
C CYS A 69 17.55 -2.30 5.35
N GLY A 70 18.07 -1.26 4.67
CA GLY A 70 19.50 -1.19 4.32
C GLY A 70 20.43 -1.29 5.52
N THR A 71 20.14 -0.54 6.60
CA THR A 71 20.94 -0.55 7.83
C THR A 71 20.85 -1.90 8.55
N ILE A 72 19.65 -2.50 8.58
CA ILE A 72 19.39 -3.80 9.21
C ILE A 72 20.12 -4.96 8.51
N PHE A 73 20.20 -4.95 7.18
CA PHE A 73 20.77 -6.07 6.41
C PHE A 73 22.21 -5.86 5.92
N ARG A 74 22.66 -4.61 5.71
CA ARG A 74 23.98 -4.27 5.15
C ARG A 74 24.84 -3.37 6.05
N GLY A 75 24.32 -2.95 7.20
CA GLY A 75 25.00 -2.03 8.10
C GLY A 75 24.84 -0.54 7.73
N PRO A 76 25.32 0.37 8.59
CA PRO A 76 24.98 1.80 8.53
C PRO A 76 25.78 2.62 7.51
N GLU A 77 26.82 2.06 6.89
CA GLU A 77 27.76 2.80 6.04
C GLU A 77 27.14 3.17 4.68
N ASN A 78 26.59 2.18 3.96
CA ASN A 78 25.95 2.35 2.66
C ASN A 78 24.58 1.65 2.64
N PRO A 79 23.59 2.12 3.44
CA PRO A 79 22.32 1.42 3.60
C PRO A 79 21.45 1.48 2.33
N ILE A 80 21.38 2.64 1.67
CA ILE A 80 20.64 2.85 0.42
C ILE A 80 21.58 2.64 -0.78
N PRO A 81 21.31 1.70 -1.70
CA PRO A 81 22.08 1.54 -2.95
C PRO A 81 21.96 2.77 -3.86
N GLN A 82 23.02 3.12 -4.60
CA GLN A 82 23.08 4.36 -5.38
C GLN A 82 21.94 4.51 -6.40
N ASN A 83 21.56 3.43 -7.10
CA ASN A 83 20.50 3.46 -8.12
C ASN A 83 19.13 3.90 -7.56
N TRP A 84 18.87 3.72 -6.26
CA TRP A 84 17.64 4.14 -5.60
C TRP A 84 17.40 5.66 -5.67
N PHE A 85 18.47 6.45 -5.73
CA PHE A 85 18.40 7.92 -5.89
C PHE A 85 18.29 8.36 -7.36
N HIS A 86 18.34 7.42 -8.31
CA HIS A 86 18.30 7.69 -9.76
C HIS A 86 17.03 7.15 -10.44
N LEU A 87 16.37 6.13 -9.87
CA LEU A 87 15.09 5.62 -10.35
C LEU A 87 14.23 5.03 -9.19
N PRO A 88 12.90 5.10 -9.29
CA PRO A 88 12.00 4.44 -8.35
C PRO A 88 12.03 2.92 -8.58
N ILE A 89 12.87 2.22 -7.80
CA ILE A 89 13.03 0.76 -7.87
C ILE A 89 11.68 0.07 -7.61
N ALA A 90 11.38 -0.97 -8.39
CA ALA A 90 10.17 -1.77 -8.31
C ALA A 90 10.41 -3.24 -8.69
N TYR A 91 9.43 -4.09 -8.42
CA TYR A 91 9.35 -5.49 -8.88
C TYR A 91 7.89 -5.86 -9.19
N HIS A 92 7.68 -6.89 -10.00
CA HIS A 92 6.33 -7.37 -10.32
C HIS A 92 5.78 -8.20 -9.16
N GLY A 93 4.72 -7.70 -8.52
CA GLY A 93 3.99 -8.38 -7.46
C GLY A 93 3.01 -9.43 -8.02
N ARG A 94 2.31 -10.14 -7.12
CA ARG A 94 1.42 -11.25 -7.51
C ARG A 94 -0.06 -10.84 -7.52
N ALA A 95 -0.57 -10.43 -8.68
CA ALA A 95 -1.97 -10.03 -8.85
C ALA A 95 -3.00 -11.10 -8.40
N SER A 96 -2.68 -12.40 -8.48
CA SER A 96 -3.60 -13.48 -8.10
C SER A 96 -3.74 -13.72 -6.59
N SER A 97 -2.91 -13.10 -5.75
CA SER A 97 -2.99 -13.18 -4.29
C SER A 97 -3.48 -11.87 -3.65
N ILE A 98 -4.00 -10.94 -4.47
CA ILE A 98 -4.65 -9.72 -4.00
C ILE A 98 -6.04 -10.06 -3.48
N VAL A 99 -6.33 -9.65 -2.24
CA VAL A 99 -7.58 -9.93 -1.51
C VAL A 99 -8.18 -8.66 -0.90
N ILE A 100 -9.46 -8.72 -0.55
CA ILE A 100 -10.21 -7.59 0.02
C ILE A 100 -10.02 -7.50 1.54
N SER A 101 -10.09 -6.29 2.11
CA SER A 101 -10.12 -6.06 3.57
C SER A 101 -11.12 -7.01 4.26
N GLY A 102 -10.69 -7.60 5.38
CA GLY A 102 -11.44 -8.63 6.10
C GLY A 102 -11.21 -10.06 5.60
N THR A 103 -10.31 -10.27 4.64
CA THR A 103 -9.86 -11.62 4.26
C THR A 103 -8.75 -12.08 5.22
N ASP A 104 -8.95 -13.25 5.83
CA ASP A 104 -7.95 -13.91 6.66
C ASP A 104 -6.72 -14.34 5.85
N ILE A 105 -5.53 -14.21 6.44
CA ILE A 105 -4.23 -14.52 5.83
C ILE A 105 -3.60 -15.71 6.53
N ILE A 106 -3.42 -16.81 5.80
CA ILE A 106 -2.77 -18.01 6.31
C ILE A 106 -1.26 -17.80 6.36
N ARG A 107 -0.62 -18.06 7.52
CA ARG A 107 0.84 -18.02 7.66
C ARG A 107 1.51 -18.93 6.61
N PRO A 108 2.37 -18.39 5.73
CA PRO A 108 2.97 -19.18 4.67
C PRO A 108 3.96 -20.20 5.24
N ARG A 109 4.10 -21.32 4.52
CA ARG A 109 5.20 -22.28 4.68
C ARG A 109 6.17 -22.14 3.53
N GLY A 110 7.46 -22.24 3.81
CA GLY A 110 8.51 -22.12 2.80
C GLY A 110 9.87 -22.54 3.34
N GLN A 111 10.92 -22.22 2.60
CA GLN A 111 12.30 -22.37 3.07
C GLN A 111 12.80 -21.06 3.68
N GLY A 112 13.55 -21.15 4.78
CA GLY A 112 14.31 -20.03 5.33
C GLY A 112 15.78 -20.38 5.50
N PRO A 113 16.63 -19.39 5.87
CA PRO A 113 18.08 -19.53 5.82
C PRO A 113 18.61 -20.61 6.77
N PRO A 114 19.75 -21.25 6.42
CA PRO A 114 20.40 -22.25 7.26
C PRO A 114 20.89 -21.65 8.59
N ILE A 115 20.88 -22.47 9.65
CA ILE A 115 21.38 -22.10 10.99
C ILE A 115 22.68 -22.85 11.26
N GLY A 116 23.81 -22.13 11.28
CA GLY A 116 25.14 -22.73 11.40
C GLY A 116 25.43 -23.68 10.24
N ASN A 117 25.79 -24.92 10.54
CA ASN A 117 26.07 -25.97 9.55
C ASN A 117 24.82 -26.79 9.14
N SER A 118 23.62 -26.35 9.54
CA SER A 118 22.36 -27.02 9.20
C SER A 118 21.97 -26.72 7.74
N PRO A 119 21.21 -27.60 7.05
CA PRO A 119 20.54 -27.22 5.80
C PRO A 119 19.50 -26.10 6.04
N PRO A 120 19.02 -25.43 4.97
CA PRO A 120 17.88 -24.52 5.04
C PRO A 120 16.67 -25.20 5.69
N TYR A 121 15.98 -24.52 6.59
CA TYR A 121 14.80 -25.08 7.24
C TYR A 121 13.61 -25.05 6.28
N PHE A 122 12.66 -25.99 6.42
CA PHE A 122 11.35 -25.93 5.77
C PHE A 122 10.24 -25.97 6.82
N GLY A 123 9.30 -25.03 6.75
CA GLY A 123 8.21 -24.93 7.73
C GLY A 123 7.46 -23.60 7.67
N PRO A 124 6.61 -23.29 8.66
CA PRO A 124 5.94 -21.99 8.78
C PRO A 124 6.93 -20.83 8.94
N SER A 125 6.63 -19.67 8.36
CA SER A 125 7.42 -18.45 8.56
C SER A 125 7.44 -18.02 10.03
N GLN A 126 8.65 -17.84 10.55
CA GLN A 126 8.95 -17.35 11.90
C GLN A 126 9.02 -15.82 11.95
N LYS A 127 9.04 -15.16 10.79
CA LYS A 127 9.14 -13.69 10.65
C LYS A 127 8.07 -13.12 9.71
N LEU A 128 6.81 -13.43 10.03
CA LEU A 128 5.65 -12.86 9.34
C LEU A 128 5.45 -11.38 9.73
N ASP A 129 5.18 -10.52 8.76
CA ASP A 129 5.18 -9.07 8.90
C ASP A 129 4.11 -8.42 8.01
N PHE A 130 3.77 -7.18 8.30
CA PHE A 130 2.92 -6.32 7.45
C PHE A 130 3.78 -5.27 6.75
N GLU A 131 3.26 -4.66 5.68
CA GLU A 131 3.86 -3.48 5.04
C GLU A 131 2.79 -2.41 4.87
N LEU A 132 2.91 -1.29 5.60
CA LEU A 132 2.00 -0.16 5.49
C LEU A 132 2.17 0.54 4.14
N GLU A 133 1.21 0.33 3.26
CA GLU A 133 1.26 0.75 1.86
C GLU A 133 0.03 1.58 1.48
N MET A 134 0.17 2.31 0.39
CA MET A 134 -0.94 2.69 -0.46
C MET A 134 -0.68 2.16 -1.87
N ALA A 135 -1.72 2.09 -2.69
CA ALA A 135 -1.55 1.71 -4.08
C ALA A 135 -2.39 2.58 -5.00
N ALA A 136 -1.79 2.97 -6.14
CA ALA A 136 -2.46 3.68 -7.21
C ALA A 136 -3.16 2.69 -8.14
N VAL A 137 -4.42 2.95 -8.46
CA VAL A 137 -5.20 2.17 -9.43
C VAL A 137 -5.15 2.86 -10.79
N VAL A 138 -4.70 2.13 -11.82
CA VAL A 138 -4.57 2.66 -13.18
C VAL A 138 -5.94 2.91 -13.81
N GLY A 139 -6.09 4.10 -14.38
CA GLY A 139 -7.22 4.56 -15.19
C GLY A 139 -7.07 4.16 -16.66
N PRO A 140 -6.92 5.08 -17.62
CA PRO A 140 -6.45 4.75 -18.95
C PRO A 140 -5.07 4.08 -18.91
N GLY A 141 -4.90 3.03 -19.71
CA GLY A 141 -3.59 2.44 -19.97
C GLY A 141 -2.76 3.26 -20.97
N ASN A 142 -1.67 2.68 -21.43
CA ASN A 142 -0.87 3.16 -22.57
C ASN A 142 -0.61 2.01 -23.55
N ASP A 143 -0.35 2.31 -24.83
CA ASP A 143 -0.03 1.27 -25.81
C ASP A 143 1.39 0.72 -25.57
N LEU A 144 1.60 -0.57 -25.90
CA LEU A 144 2.93 -1.18 -25.88
C LEU A 144 3.87 -0.40 -26.81
N GLY A 145 5.04 -0.03 -26.27
CA GLY A 145 6.03 0.81 -26.95
C GLY A 145 5.78 2.32 -26.87
N LYS A 146 4.70 2.79 -26.22
CA LYS A 146 4.41 4.22 -26.03
C LYS A 146 4.50 4.59 -24.54
N PRO A 147 5.59 5.23 -24.08
CA PRO A 147 5.75 5.62 -22.67
C PRO A 147 4.77 6.72 -22.27
N VAL A 148 4.46 6.82 -20.96
CA VAL A 148 3.67 7.91 -20.38
C VAL A 148 4.61 9.03 -19.94
N ASP A 149 4.41 10.23 -20.47
CA ASP A 149 5.14 11.42 -20.02
C ASP A 149 4.79 11.77 -18.57
N VAL A 150 5.79 12.14 -17.76
CA VAL A 150 5.62 12.42 -16.32
C VAL A 150 4.63 13.56 -16.03
N ASN A 151 4.47 14.51 -16.96
CA ASN A 151 3.52 15.62 -16.87
C ASN A 151 2.08 15.20 -17.27
N ARG A 152 1.90 13.98 -17.80
CA ARG A 152 0.59 13.38 -18.11
C ARG A 152 0.24 12.20 -17.21
N ALA A 153 1.19 11.68 -16.44
CA ALA A 153 1.02 10.50 -15.59
C ALA A 153 -0.13 10.60 -14.59
N GLU A 154 -0.56 11.80 -14.17
CA GLU A 154 -1.74 11.96 -13.31
C GLU A 154 -3.07 11.55 -13.99
N ASP A 155 -3.21 11.73 -15.30
CA ASP A 155 -4.43 11.33 -16.03
C ASP A 155 -4.57 9.81 -16.15
N HIS A 156 -3.49 9.06 -15.93
CA HIS A 156 -3.43 7.60 -15.90
C HIS A 156 -3.72 7.01 -14.52
N ILE A 157 -3.89 7.83 -13.48
CA ILE A 157 -4.19 7.38 -12.11
C ILE A 157 -5.63 7.74 -11.78
N PHE A 158 -6.49 6.73 -11.57
CA PHE A 158 -7.89 6.95 -11.20
C PHE A 158 -8.02 7.44 -9.75
N GLY A 159 -7.27 6.81 -8.85
CA GLY A 159 -7.34 7.05 -7.41
C GLY A 159 -6.51 6.04 -6.63
N LEU A 160 -6.53 6.16 -5.30
CA LEU A 160 -5.69 5.37 -4.40
C LEU A 160 -6.53 4.47 -3.49
N VAL A 161 -5.90 3.39 -3.02
CA VAL A 161 -6.37 2.52 -1.92
C VAL A 161 -5.30 2.40 -0.85
N LEU A 162 -5.69 2.02 0.38
CA LEU A 162 -4.74 1.44 1.35
C LEU A 162 -4.38 0.03 0.90
N MET A 163 -3.14 -0.38 1.14
CA MET A 163 -2.64 -1.72 0.85
C MET A 163 -1.87 -2.28 2.06
N ASN A 164 -1.84 -3.61 2.19
CA ASN A 164 -0.91 -4.33 3.04
C ASN A 164 -0.24 -5.44 2.23
N ASP A 165 1.06 -5.34 1.98
CA ASP A 165 1.83 -6.38 1.29
C ASP A 165 2.51 -7.31 2.32
N TRP A 166 1.76 -8.36 2.69
CA TRP A 166 2.15 -9.25 3.77
C TRP A 166 3.46 -9.95 3.45
N SER A 167 4.35 -10.00 4.44
CA SER A 167 5.76 -10.27 4.19
C SER A 167 6.32 -11.34 5.12
N ALA A 168 6.77 -12.47 4.56
CA ALA A 168 7.47 -13.52 5.30
C ALA A 168 8.99 -13.31 5.20
N ARG A 169 9.54 -12.51 6.13
CA ARG A 169 10.91 -11.94 6.01
C ARG A 169 12.03 -12.97 5.98
N ASP A 170 11.83 -14.13 6.59
CA ASP A 170 12.78 -15.23 6.60
C ASP A 170 12.78 -16.04 5.30
N ILE A 171 11.60 -16.25 4.70
CA ILE A 171 11.48 -16.81 3.34
C ILE A 171 12.08 -15.82 2.33
N GLN A 172 11.66 -14.56 2.40
CA GLN A 172 12.15 -13.47 1.55
C GLN A 172 13.69 -13.35 1.61
N ALA A 173 14.29 -13.37 2.82
CA ALA A 173 15.73 -13.24 2.99
C ALA A 173 16.55 -14.43 2.44
N TRP A 174 15.94 -15.60 2.26
CA TRP A 174 16.58 -16.77 1.66
C TRP A 174 16.45 -16.81 0.13
N GLU A 175 15.29 -16.42 -0.42
CA GLU A 175 15.01 -16.53 -1.85
C GLU A 175 15.51 -15.36 -2.72
N TYR A 176 15.57 -14.14 -2.17
CA TYR A 176 15.52 -12.93 -3.03
C TYR A 176 16.78 -12.64 -3.87
N VAL A 177 17.89 -13.35 -3.64
CA VAL A 177 19.14 -13.12 -4.37
C VAL A 177 19.27 -14.15 -5.50
N PRO A 178 19.40 -13.75 -6.79
CA PRO A 178 19.48 -12.38 -7.32
C PRO A 178 18.16 -11.80 -7.83
N LEU A 179 17.04 -12.53 -7.78
CA LEU A 179 15.85 -12.28 -8.62
C LEU A 179 14.79 -11.32 -8.02
N GLY A 180 14.94 -10.91 -6.76
CA GLY A 180 13.94 -10.12 -6.02
C GLY A 180 12.95 -10.97 -5.21
N PRO A 181 12.02 -10.33 -4.48
CA PRO A 181 11.06 -11.02 -3.61
C PRO A 181 10.10 -11.91 -4.41
N PHE A 182 9.74 -13.08 -3.88
CA PHE A 182 8.81 -14.00 -4.54
C PHE A 182 7.82 -14.64 -3.55
N LEU A 183 8.07 -15.85 -3.03
CA LEU A 183 7.15 -16.54 -2.10
C LEU A 183 7.05 -15.83 -0.74
N GLY A 184 8.06 -15.03 -0.39
CA GLY A 184 8.07 -14.14 0.76
C GLY A 184 7.08 -12.98 0.69
N LYS A 185 6.43 -12.74 -0.47
CA LYS A 185 5.33 -11.77 -0.68
C LYS A 185 4.07 -12.42 -1.27
N SER A 186 4.22 -13.34 -2.23
CA SER A 186 3.13 -13.83 -3.10
C SER A 186 2.07 -14.73 -2.44
N PHE A 187 1.99 -14.76 -1.11
CA PHE A 187 1.00 -15.51 -0.35
C PHE A 187 -0.24 -14.67 0.00
N GLY A 188 -0.13 -13.34 0.01
CA GLY A 188 -1.27 -12.44 0.22
C GLY A 188 -0.91 -10.97 0.17
N THR A 189 -1.74 -10.17 -0.51
CA THR A 189 -1.70 -8.70 -0.49
C THR A 189 -3.13 -8.20 -0.26
N THR A 190 -3.39 -7.37 0.75
CA THR A 190 -4.76 -6.91 1.07
C THR A 190 -4.98 -5.47 0.60
N LEU A 191 -6.19 -5.14 0.12
CA LEU A 191 -6.60 -3.78 -0.25
C LEU A 191 -7.82 -3.29 0.54
N SER A 192 -7.90 -1.97 0.78
CA SER A 192 -9.16 -1.32 1.18
C SER A 192 -10.18 -1.33 0.02
N PRO A 193 -11.49 -1.48 0.29
CA PRO A 193 -12.51 -1.62 -0.75
C PRO A 193 -12.80 -0.33 -1.54
N TRP A 194 -12.56 0.85 -0.95
CA TRP A 194 -12.92 2.12 -1.56
C TRP A 194 -11.71 2.77 -2.24
N ILE A 195 -11.73 2.88 -3.57
CA ILE A 195 -10.77 3.72 -4.29
C ILE A 195 -11.16 5.18 -4.12
N VAL A 196 -10.30 5.98 -3.49
CA VAL A 196 -10.51 7.43 -3.37
C VAL A 196 -9.87 8.11 -4.58
N THR A 197 -10.68 8.79 -5.40
CA THR A 197 -10.22 9.40 -6.66
C THR A 197 -9.23 10.54 -6.44
N LEU A 198 -8.32 10.79 -7.39
CA LEU A 198 -7.38 11.91 -7.28
C LEU A 198 -8.10 13.27 -7.17
N ASP A 199 -9.22 13.47 -7.88
CA ASP A 199 -10.07 14.68 -7.75
C ASP A 199 -10.78 14.81 -6.38
N ALA A 200 -10.61 13.84 -5.46
CA ALA A 200 -11.00 13.94 -4.05
C ALA A 200 -9.80 14.15 -3.10
N LEU A 201 -8.58 13.94 -3.61
CA LEU A 201 -7.31 14.13 -2.89
C LEU A 201 -6.61 15.45 -3.26
N GLU A 202 -6.96 16.05 -4.39
CA GLU A 202 -6.49 17.35 -4.90
C GLU A 202 -6.46 18.48 -3.82
N PRO A 203 -7.46 18.66 -2.92
CA PRO A 203 -7.39 19.67 -1.85
C PRO A 203 -6.34 19.41 -0.76
N PHE A 204 -5.68 18.26 -0.80
CA PHE A 204 -4.66 17.81 0.15
C PHE A 204 -3.30 17.56 -0.53
N ALA A 205 -3.16 17.93 -1.80
CA ALA A 205 -1.88 17.93 -2.49
C ALA A 205 -0.88 18.84 -1.75
N CYS A 206 0.37 18.39 -1.67
CA CYS A 206 1.46 19.14 -1.05
C CYS A 206 2.76 18.89 -1.83
N ASP A 207 3.76 19.74 -1.62
CA ASP A 207 5.11 19.53 -2.17
C ASP A 207 5.63 18.14 -1.78
N ALA A 208 6.17 17.41 -2.76
CA ALA A 208 6.94 16.20 -2.48
C ALA A 208 8.16 16.55 -1.59
N PRO A 209 8.68 15.61 -0.77
CA PRO A 209 9.84 15.83 0.07
C PRO A 209 11.01 16.51 -0.66
N LYS A 210 11.42 17.68 -0.16
CA LYS A 210 12.65 18.33 -0.63
C LYS A 210 13.81 17.36 -0.40
N GLN A 211 14.51 17.03 -1.48
CA GLN A 211 15.55 16.01 -1.48
C GLN A 211 16.84 16.49 -0.77
N VAL A 212 16.84 16.66 0.56
CA VAL A 212 18.01 16.59 1.49
C VAL A 212 17.64 16.90 2.97
N ARG A 213 17.91 15.92 3.86
CA ARG A 213 18.27 15.95 5.32
C ARG A 213 17.37 16.67 6.37
N ILE A 214 17.34 16.10 7.59
CA ILE A 214 16.26 16.24 8.62
C ILE A 214 16.85 16.16 10.06
N LYS A 215 16.28 16.86 11.07
CA LYS A 215 16.08 16.32 12.45
C LYS A 215 15.10 17.16 13.36
N PRO A 216 14.05 16.54 13.96
CA PRO A 216 13.20 17.13 15.02
C PRO A 216 13.20 16.28 16.33
N ALA A 217 12.24 16.52 17.25
CA ALA A 217 11.96 15.70 18.45
C ALA A 217 10.56 15.98 19.05
N GLY A 218 9.96 15.00 19.78
CA GLY A 218 8.85 15.24 20.73
C GLY A 218 7.68 14.24 20.70
N GLN A 219 7.57 13.41 21.75
CA GLN A 219 6.43 12.50 22.04
C GLN A 219 5.20 13.28 22.57
N LYS A 220 3.96 12.76 22.73
CA LYS A 220 3.34 11.39 22.81
C LYS A 220 1.81 11.56 22.58
N GLN A 221 0.90 10.59 22.38
CA GLN A 221 0.87 9.13 22.12
C GLN A 221 -0.39 8.89 21.21
N SER A 222 -1.26 7.87 21.22
CA SER A 222 -1.45 6.57 21.91
C SER A 222 -0.69 5.43 21.20
N SER A 223 -0.96 4.16 21.54
CA SER A 223 -0.30 2.95 21.00
C SER A 223 -0.61 2.66 19.52
N VAL A 224 -0.49 3.67 18.66
CA VAL A 224 -0.50 3.48 17.21
C VAL A 224 0.88 2.93 16.84
N VAL A 225 0.89 1.72 16.28
CA VAL A 225 2.12 0.99 15.91
C VAL A 225 2.95 1.76 14.89
N THR A 226 2.29 2.51 13.98
CA THR A 226 2.96 3.45 13.07
C THR A 226 2.04 4.59 12.62
N ARG A 227 2.52 5.83 12.72
CA ARG A 227 1.90 7.06 12.20
C ARG A 227 2.76 7.64 11.09
N SER A 228 2.76 6.97 9.95
CA SER A 228 3.38 7.50 8.73
C SER A 228 2.44 8.42 7.95
N ASN A 229 2.95 9.05 6.90
CA ASN A 229 2.21 9.90 5.98
C ASN A 229 2.66 9.61 4.54
N PHE A 230 1.72 9.57 3.60
CA PHE A 230 1.98 9.43 2.17
C PHE A 230 2.98 10.48 1.64
N ASN A 231 3.00 11.68 2.23
CA ASN A 231 3.97 12.72 1.90
C ASN A 231 5.41 12.45 2.39
N HIS A 232 5.73 11.24 2.87
CA HIS A 232 7.10 10.77 3.14
C HIS A 232 7.70 9.95 1.99
N LEU A 233 6.91 9.65 0.94
CA LEU A 233 7.41 9.05 -0.29
C LEU A 233 8.35 10.02 -1.03
N TYR A 234 9.54 9.54 -1.39
CA TYR A 234 10.57 10.33 -2.07
C TYR A 234 10.35 10.40 -3.58
N TRP A 235 9.81 9.32 -4.15
CA TRP A 235 9.35 9.23 -5.53
C TRP A 235 7.83 9.36 -5.58
N THR A 236 7.32 10.23 -6.45
CA THR A 236 5.87 10.45 -6.62
C THR A 236 5.23 9.35 -7.45
N LEU A 237 3.91 9.18 -7.35
CA LEU A 237 3.15 8.28 -8.23
C LEU A 237 3.32 8.61 -9.72
N THR A 238 3.45 9.89 -10.05
CA THR A 238 3.69 10.35 -11.43
C THR A 238 5.07 9.92 -11.93
N GLN A 239 6.10 9.96 -11.07
CA GLN A 239 7.43 9.43 -11.38
C GLN A 239 7.43 7.89 -11.47
N GLN A 240 6.66 7.20 -10.62
CA GLN A 240 6.49 5.75 -10.67
C GLN A 240 5.85 5.29 -11.99
N VAL A 241 4.72 5.90 -12.40
CA VAL A 241 4.04 5.62 -13.69
C VAL A 241 4.95 5.93 -14.89
N ALA A 242 5.62 7.07 -14.88
CA ALA A 242 6.54 7.45 -15.95
C ALA A 242 7.73 6.48 -16.05
N HIS A 243 8.33 6.09 -14.92
CA HIS A 243 9.43 5.12 -14.91
C HIS A 243 8.98 3.73 -15.36
N HIS A 244 7.83 3.24 -14.88
CA HIS A 244 7.31 1.92 -15.24
C HIS A 244 7.08 1.79 -16.75
N THR A 245 6.63 2.87 -17.40
CA THR A 245 6.32 2.88 -18.84
C THR A 245 7.48 3.31 -19.73
N ILE A 246 8.61 3.81 -19.20
CA ILE A 246 9.70 4.42 -20.00
C ILE A 246 10.35 3.46 -21.00
N ASN A 247 10.33 2.16 -20.72
CA ASN A 247 10.82 1.10 -21.61
C ASN A 247 9.79 0.64 -22.65
N GLY A 248 8.59 1.23 -22.66
CA GLY A 248 7.46 0.84 -23.49
C GLY A 248 6.47 -0.14 -22.84
N CYS A 249 6.61 -0.51 -21.56
CA CYS A 249 5.63 -1.33 -20.85
C CYS A 249 4.21 -0.71 -20.90
N ASN A 250 3.18 -1.52 -21.14
CA ASN A 250 1.79 -1.09 -21.24
C ASN A 250 1.01 -1.31 -19.95
N LEU A 251 0.73 -0.23 -19.21
CA LEU A 251 -0.26 -0.26 -18.13
C LEU A 251 -1.68 -0.43 -18.70
N ARG A 252 -2.59 -1.00 -17.92
CA ARG A 252 -3.98 -1.29 -18.32
C ARG A 252 -4.97 -0.84 -17.24
N PRO A 253 -6.24 -0.54 -17.60
CA PRO A 253 -7.24 -0.13 -16.62
C PRO A 253 -7.49 -1.20 -15.55
N GLY A 254 -7.26 -0.83 -14.29
CA GLY A 254 -7.35 -1.74 -13.14
C GLY A 254 -6.01 -2.35 -12.68
N ASP A 255 -4.91 -2.15 -13.39
CA ASP A 255 -3.57 -2.51 -12.89
C ASP A 255 -3.24 -1.72 -11.62
N LEU A 256 -2.41 -2.30 -10.75
CA LEU A 256 -2.13 -1.79 -9.41
C LEU A 256 -0.65 -1.47 -9.22
N LEU A 257 -0.36 -0.26 -8.73
CA LEU A 257 1.00 0.20 -8.42
C LEU A 257 1.14 0.45 -6.92
N GLY A 258 1.78 -0.46 -6.19
CA GLY A 258 2.12 -0.33 -4.77
C GLY A 258 3.19 0.74 -4.54
N THR A 259 3.22 1.36 -3.37
CA THR A 259 4.15 2.47 -3.09
C THR A 259 5.57 2.02 -2.72
N GLY A 260 5.70 0.81 -2.18
CA GLY A 260 6.76 0.47 -1.25
C GLY A 260 6.50 1.07 0.14
N THR A 261 6.71 0.24 1.17
CA THR A 261 6.40 0.51 2.59
C THR A 261 6.64 1.97 2.99
N ILE A 262 5.56 2.64 3.43
CA ILE A 262 5.57 4.06 3.75
C ILE A 262 6.12 4.26 5.16
N SER A 263 7.44 4.33 5.31
CA SER A 263 8.10 4.79 6.55
C SER A 263 8.33 6.29 6.57
N GLY A 264 8.18 6.91 7.75
CA GLY A 264 8.57 8.28 8.06
C GLY A 264 9.90 8.41 8.82
N PRO A 265 10.24 9.63 9.28
CA PRO A 265 11.53 9.93 9.90
C PRO A 265 11.71 9.39 11.32
N ASP A 266 10.62 9.25 12.07
CA ASP A 266 10.64 8.86 13.48
C ASP A 266 10.28 7.37 13.66
N PRO A 267 10.81 6.67 14.68
CA PRO A 267 10.52 5.24 14.88
C PRO A 267 9.02 4.92 15.01
N GLU A 268 8.22 5.84 15.57
CA GLU A 268 6.76 5.75 15.66
C GLU A 268 6.05 5.93 14.30
N SER A 269 6.79 5.99 13.18
CA SER A 269 6.30 6.15 11.81
C SER A 269 6.87 5.13 10.81
N PHE A 270 7.57 4.08 11.28
CA PHE A 270 8.11 3.03 10.40
C PHE A 270 7.01 2.05 9.94
N GLY A 271 7.04 1.61 8.68
CA GLY A 271 5.89 0.95 8.04
C GLY A 271 5.76 -0.56 8.25
N CYS A 272 6.69 -1.23 8.94
CA CYS A 272 6.63 -2.68 9.19
C CYS A 272 7.30 -3.10 10.52
N LEU A 273 6.99 -4.30 11.04
CA LEU A 273 7.59 -4.82 12.28
C LEU A 273 9.09 -5.10 12.12
N LEU A 274 9.57 -5.43 10.92
CA LEU A 274 11.01 -5.53 10.64
C LEU A 274 11.76 -4.25 11.03
N GLU A 275 11.21 -3.08 10.71
CA GLU A 275 11.80 -1.78 11.09
C GLU A 275 11.53 -1.43 12.55
N LEU A 276 10.25 -1.48 12.97
CA LEU A 276 9.79 -1.08 14.30
C LEU A 276 10.50 -1.86 15.42
N THR A 277 10.68 -3.16 15.22
CA THR A 277 11.33 -4.05 16.18
C THR A 277 12.83 -4.22 15.91
N TRP A 278 13.35 -3.56 14.87
CA TRP A 278 14.73 -3.66 14.40
C TRP A 278 15.16 -5.13 14.22
N ASN A 279 14.42 -5.87 13.38
CA ASN A 279 14.57 -7.31 13.12
C ASN A 279 14.44 -8.17 14.39
N GLY A 280 13.48 -7.83 15.26
CA GLY A 280 13.21 -8.50 16.53
C GLY A 280 14.22 -8.25 17.66
N GLN A 281 15.18 -7.34 17.48
CA GLN A 281 16.18 -6.96 18.50
C GLN A 281 15.59 -6.03 19.57
N LYS A 282 14.53 -5.27 19.24
CA LYS A 282 13.83 -4.32 20.11
C LYS A 282 12.34 -4.67 20.13
N PRO A 283 11.89 -5.64 20.95
CA PRO A 283 10.48 -6.05 20.95
C PRO A 283 9.52 -4.89 21.18
N LEU A 284 8.46 -4.83 20.38
CA LEU A 284 7.40 -3.82 20.51
C LEU A 284 6.44 -4.23 21.64
N SER A 285 6.31 -3.39 22.66
CA SER A 285 5.36 -3.62 23.76
C SER A 285 3.94 -3.24 23.35
N LEU A 286 3.03 -4.22 23.34
CA LEU A 286 1.60 -4.05 23.05
C LEU A 286 0.80 -4.26 24.32
N ASN A 287 0.71 -3.22 25.15
CA ASN A 287 0.08 -3.24 26.47
C ASN A 287 0.70 -4.31 27.40
N ALA A 288 0.09 -5.50 27.50
CA ALA A 288 0.54 -6.61 28.34
C ALA A 288 1.28 -7.72 27.54
N SER A 289 1.36 -7.62 26.21
CA SER A 289 2.12 -8.54 25.36
C SER A 289 3.30 -7.83 24.68
N VAL A 290 4.14 -8.61 23.99
CA VAL A 290 5.23 -8.10 23.16
C VAL A 290 5.15 -8.73 21.76
N ARG A 291 5.67 -8.03 20.75
CA ARG A 291 5.82 -8.55 19.39
C ARG A 291 7.24 -8.32 18.86
N LYS A 292 7.71 -9.28 18.06
CA LYS A 292 8.89 -9.14 17.18
C LYS A 292 8.46 -9.19 15.71
N PHE A 293 7.55 -10.11 15.44
CA PHE A 293 6.86 -10.38 14.19
C PHE A 293 5.42 -10.80 14.54
N LEU A 294 4.57 -11.01 13.55
CA LEU A 294 3.15 -11.38 13.75
C LEU A 294 3.01 -12.81 14.28
N GLU A 295 2.19 -12.96 15.32
CA GLU A 295 1.78 -14.23 15.91
C GLU A 295 0.44 -14.71 15.32
N ASP A 296 0.11 -15.99 15.48
CA ASP A 296 -1.16 -16.52 14.98
C ASP A 296 -2.33 -15.99 15.81
N GLY A 297 -3.37 -15.52 15.13
CA GLY A 297 -4.51 -14.83 15.74
C GLY A 297 -4.37 -13.31 15.83
N ASP A 298 -3.19 -12.73 15.57
CA ASP A 298 -3.04 -11.27 15.42
C ASP A 298 -3.88 -10.75 14.25
N GLU A 299 -4.51 -9.58 14.43
CA GLU A 299 -5.19 -8.84 13.35
C GLU A 299 -4.52 -7.49 13.13
N ILE A 300 -4.19 -7.19 11.87
CA ILE A 300 -3.69 -5.88 11.46
C ILE A 300 -4.79 -5.15 10.72
N THR A 301 -5.02 -3.88 11.08
CA THR A 301 -5.95 -2.98 10.40
C THR A 301 -5.28 -1.64 10.15
N PHE A 302 -5.14 -1.27 8.89
CA PHE A 302 -4.78 0.08 8.48
C PHE A 302 -6.04 0.93 8.30
N THR A 303 -5.92 2.21 8.65
CA THR A 303 -6.91 3.25 8.33
C THR A 303 -6.17 4.49 7.84
N GLY A 304 -6.80 5.26 6.97
CA GLY A 304 -6.22 6.49 6.42
C GLY A 304 -7.31 7.52 6.15
N CYS A 305 -6.99 8.80 6.39
CA CYS A 305 -7.85 9.90 6.00
C CYS A 305 -7.06 11.20 5.79
N CYS A 306 -7.51 11.99 4.82
CA CYS A 306 -7.13 13.39 4.65
C CYS A 306 -8.08 14.26 5.48
N LYS A 307 -7.54 15.21 6.25
CA LYS A 307 -8.32 16.07 7.16
C LYS A 307 -8.58 17.43 6.53
N GLY A 308 -9.84 17.74 6.26
CA GLY A 308 -10.29 19.06 5.83
C GLY A 308 -10.78 19.93 6.99
N ASN A 309 -11.20 21.15 6.68
CA ASN A 309 -11.83 22.02 7.68
C ASN A 309 -13.27 21.55 7.95
N GLY A 310 -13.49 20.82 9.05
CA GLY A 310 -14.81 20.30 9.45
C GLY A 310 -15.24 19.00 8.76
N TYR A 311 -14.41 18.39 7.92
CA TYR A 311 -14.70 17.12 7.23
C TYR A 311 -13.43 16.27 7.06
N ASN A 312 -13.59 14.98 6.73
CA ASN A 312 -12.48 14.09 6.37
C ASN A 312 -12.79 13.38 5.05
N VAL A 313 -11.76 13.08 4.26
CA VAL A 313 -11.83 12.12 3.14
C VAL A 313 -11.12 10.84 3.60
N GLY A 314 -11.88 9.78 3.87
CA GLY A 314 -11.36 8.53 4.45
C GLY A 314 -11.35 7.38 3.45
N PHE A 315 -10.40 6.45 3.62
CA PHE A 315 -10.23 5.25 2.80
C PHE A 315 -10.97 4.01 3.34
N GLY A 316 -11.62 4.14 4.50
CA GLY A 316 -12.12 2.99 5.27
C GLY A 316 -10.97 2.22 5.92
N THR A 317 -11.06 0.89 5.87
CA THR A 317 -10.09 -0.05 6.45
C THR A 317 -9.38 -0.88 5.38
N CYS A 318 -8.15 -1.26 5.66
CA CYS A 318 -7.48 -2.41 5.03
C CYS A 318 -7.03 -3.35 6.16
N SER A 319 -7.75 -4.46 6.35
CA SER A 319 -7.56 -5.38 7.48
C SER A 319 -7.43 -6.85 7.07
N GLY A 320 -6.75 -7.62 7.89
CA GLY A 320 -6.68 -9.08 7.79
C GLY A 320 -6.12 -9.69 9.07
N LYS A 321 -6.56 -10.91 9.38
CA LYS A 321 -6.14 -11.67 10.56
C LYS A 321 -5.24 -12.83 10.18
N ILE A 322 -4.21 -13.08 10.97
CA ILE A 322 -3.28 -14.19 10.75
C ILE A 322 -3.90 -15.50 11.24
N LEU A 323 -4.02 -16.48 10.34
CA LEU A 323 -4.36 -17.86 10.66
C LEU A 323 -3.09 -18.73 10.73
N PRO A 324 -3.07 -19.77 11.58
CA PRO A 324 -1.98 -20.73 11.61
C PRO A 324 -1.70 -21.36 10.24
N ALA A 325 -0.43 -21.71 10.03
CA ALA A 325 -0.03 -22.47 8.84
C ALA A 325 -0.73 -23.85 8.83
N PRO A 326 -1.05 -24.40 7.64
CA PRO A 326 -1.54 -25.78 7.53
C PRO A 326 -0.48 -26.77 8.05
N GLN A 327 -0.91 -27.95 8.51
CA GLN A 327 -0.03 -29.00 9.06
C GLN A 327 0.84 -29.67 7.99
#